data_AF-A0A9W5IV68-F1
#
_entry.id   AF-A0A9W5IV68-F1
#
_cell.length_a   1.000
_cell.length_b   1.000
_cell.length_c   1.000
_cell.angle_alpha   90.00
_cell.angle_beta   90.00
_cell.angle_gamma   90.00
#
_symmetry.space_group_name_H-M   'P 1'
#
loop_
_entity.id
_entity.type
_entity.pdbx_description
1 polymer ?
#
loop_
_entity_poly.entity_id
_entity_poly.type
_entity_poly.pdbx_seq_one_letter_code
_entity_poly.pdbx_strand_id
1 'polypeptide(L)'
;MYYLDFNHYFKGMKMAANEFKVSNQENSKEYIKDQVINDYIENLRKYNGYTEKGKDITIFGAHYGLQGQFWCDMYVDYVMEESFGKQNARQMIGGFSARTENSKNNYQKIGGWNDSANYTPQKGDQIFFLLPTKDKTRTVNHTGVVTDVDLEKGIVYTIEGNTSAKPRDGSGTTVREKQYNLNHPSIKGYGTPNWDIEIKDRLDNLEQNENTKENNSPADKLQALIQGLKNDTDGTFATKALAENPDVVANFRAEQAEALKENRQQQETAQNTPQMQEERSYGGRSFG
;
A
#
# COMPACT_ATOMS: atom_id res chain seq x y z
N MET A 1 31.10 43.78 -25.30
CA MET A 1 31.11 42.30 -25.37
C MET A 1 30.74 41.77 -23.98
N TYR A 2 29.49 41.37 -23.78
CA TYR A 2 29.10 40.64 -22.58
C TYR A 2 29.24 39.15 -22.90
N TYR A 3 30.31 38.53 -22.38
CA TYR A 3 30.42 37.08 -22.35
C TYR A 3 29.38 36.58 -21.35
N LEU A 4 28.27 36.02 -21.84
CA LEU A 4 27.37 35.24 -21.01
C LEU A 4 28.16 34.02 -20.51
N ASP A 5 28.38 33.96 -19.20
CA ASP A 5 29.11 32.87 -18.55
C ASP A 5 28.27 31.58 -18.61
N PHE A 6 28.42 30.85 -19.71
CA PHE A 6 27.74 29.58 -19.98
C PHE A 6 27.96 28.56 -18.84
N ASN A 7 29.09 28.63 -18.12
CA ASN A 7 29.37 27.69 -17.03
C ASN A 7 28.44 27.90 -15.83
N HIS A 8 28.00 29.13 -15.57
CA HIS A 8 27.05 29.42 -14.49
C HIS A 8 25.66 28.85 -14.80
N TYR A 9 25.23 28.94 -16.07
CA TYR A 9 23.95 28.43 -16.56
C TYR A 9 23.88 26.89 -16.51
N PHE A 10 24.94 26.20 -16.96
CA PHE A 10 25.01 24.73 -16.90
C PHE A 10 25.09 24.19 -15.47
N LYS A 11 25.75 24.91 -14.56
CA LYS A 11 25.78 24.56 -13.13
C LYS A 11 24.37 24.68 -12.52
N GLY A 12 23.63 25.73 -12.84
CA GLY A 12 22.24 25.93 -12.41
C GLY A 12 21.30 24.82 -12.88
N MET A 13 21.36 24.42 -14.16
CA MET A 13 20.53 23.32 -14.70
C MET A 13 20.86 21.96 -14.07
N LYS A 14 22.14 21.68 -13.78
CA LYS A 14 22.53 20.44 -13.09
C LYS A 14 22.03 20.41 -11.65
N MET A 15 22.07 21.53 -10.94
CA MET A 15 21.52 21.59 -9.57
C MET A 15 20.00 21.42 -9.58
N ALA A 16 19.28 22.09 -10.47
CA ALA A 16 17.82 21.95 -10.58
C ALA A 16 17.38 20.52 -10.98
N ALA A 17 18.11 19.86 -11.90
CA ALA A 17 17.83 18.47 -12.26
C ALA A 17 18.13 17.49 -11.09
N ASN A 18 19.13 17.80 -10.26
CA ASN A 18 19.46 17.00 -9.09
C ASN A 18 18.40 17.20 -7.99
N GLU A 19 17.98 18.44 -7.74
CA GLU A 19 16.90 18.77 -6.80
C GLU A 19 15.57 18.12 -7.22
N PHE A 20 15.23 18.12 -8.51
CA PHE A 20 14.02 17.45 -9.03
C PHE A 20 14.08 15.92 -8.90
N LYS A 21 15.26 15.31 -9.05
CA LYS A 21 15.42 13.86 -8.84
C LYS A 21 15.30 13.49 -7.37
N VAL A 22 15.93 14.26 -6.48
CA VAL A 22 15.86 14.05 -5.02
C VAL A 22 14.42 14.20 -4.53
N SER A 23 13.69 15.23 -4.96
CA SER A 23 12.29 15.43 -4.55
C SER A 23 11.36 14.32 -5.04
N ASN A 24 11.54 13.82 -6.27
CA ASN A 24 10.76 12.68 -6.76
C ASN A 24 11.08 11.38 -6.01
N GLN A 25 12.33 11.19 -5.60
CA GLN A 25 12.74 10.01 -4.83
C GLN A 25 12.18 10.06 -3.39
N GLU A 26 12.19 11.22 -2.75
CA GLU A 26 11.58 11.43 -1.43
C GLU A 26 10.06 11.21 -1.48
N ASN A 27 9.38 11.79 -2.46
CA ASN A 27 7.94 11.58 -2.68
C ASN A 27 7.60 10.09 -2.92
N SER A 28 8.44 9.39 -3.68
CA SER A 28 8.26 7.94 -3.93
C SER A 28 8.49 7.12 -2.67
N LYS A 29 9.49 7.49 -1.85
CA LYS A 29 9.77 6.82 -0.57
C LYS A 29 8.60 6.96 0.40
N GLU A 30 8.02 8.15 0.52
CA GLU A 30 6.87 8.41 1.37
C GLU A 30 5.62 7.65 0.90
N TYR A 31 5.32 7.68 -0.40
CA TYR A 31 4.24 6.89 -0.97
C TYR A 31 4.40 5.38 -0.72
N ILE A 32 5.60 4.83 -0.94
CA ILE A 32 5.87 3.40 -0.69
C ILE A 32 5.77 3.08 0.79
N LYS A 33 6.25 3.95 1.68
CA LYS A 33 6.09 3.79 3.12
C LYS A 33 4.61 3.65 3.50
N ASP A 34 3.76 4.52 2.96
CA ASP A 34 2.32 4.45 3.22
C ASP A 34 1.71 3.14 2.72
N GLN A 35 2.10 2.66 1.53
CA GLN A 35 1.66 1.35 1.01
C GLN A 35 2.11 0.20 1.93
N VAL A 36 3.39 0.16 2.31
CA VAL A 36 3.94 -0.84 3.23
C VAL A 36 3.16 -0.90 4.54
N ILE A 37 2.89 0.25 5.14
CA ILE A 37 2.16 0.34 6.39
C ILE A 37 0.70 -0.09 6.19
N ASN A 38 0.06 0.34 5.09
CA ASN A 38 -1.32 -0.05 4.79
C ASN A 38 -1.47 -1.57 4.60
N ASP A 39 -0.58 -2.20 3.85
CA ASP A 39 -0.56 -3.66 3.65
C ASP A 39 -0.46 -4.40 4.99
N TYR A 40 0.40 -3.92 5.89
CA TYR A 40 0.52 -4.47 7.24
C TYR A 40 -0.78 -4.32 8.05
N ILE A 41 -1.39 -3.14 8.04
CA ILE A 41 -2.67 -2.91 8.72
C ILE A 41 -3.78 -3.80 8.13
N GLU A 42 -3.83 -3.98 6.82
CA GLU A 42 -4.79 -4.88 6.18
C GLU A 42 -4.56 -6.34 6.57
N ASN A 43 -3.30 -6.78 6.62
CA ASN A 43 -2.94 -8.13 7.07
C ASN A 43 -3.33 -8.38 8.53
N LEU A 44 -3.16 -7.38 9.41
CA LEU A 44 -3.66 -7.45 10.79
C LEU A 44 -5.19 -7.61 10.80
N ARG A 45 -5.90 -6.80 10.00
CA ARG A 45 -7.37 -6.80 9.93
C ARG A 45 -7.98 -8.10 9.43
N LYS A 46 -7.25 -8.93 8.67
CA LYS A 46 -7.69 -10.28 8.29
C LYS A 46 -8.04 -11.15 9.51
N TYR A 47 -7.41 -10.87 10.65
CA TYR A 47 -7.67 -11.58 11.90
C TYR A 47 -8.68 -10.88 12.79
N ASN A 48 -9.24 -9.72 12.42
CA ASN A 48 -10.23 -9.05 13.25
C ASN A 48 -11.44 -9.95 13.52
N GLY A 49 -11.65 -10.30 14.79
CA GLY A 49 -12.66 -11.24 15.23
C GLY A 49 -12.26 -12.71 15.29
N TYR A 50 -11.00 -13.03 14.99
CA TYR A 50 -10.40 -14.29 15.38
C TYR A 50 -10.53 -14.49 16.88
N THR A 51 -10.93 -15.69 17.31
CA THR A 51 -11.01 -16.10 18.72
C THR A 51 -10.20 -17.38 18.93
N GLU A 52 -9.53 -17.49 20.08
CA GLU A 52 -8.81 -18.70 20.47
C GLU A 52 -9.72 -19.95 20.53
N LYS A 53 -9.15 -21.14 20.28
CA LYS A 53 -9.89 -22.43 20.22
C LYS A 53 -9.99 -23.14 21.57
N GLY A 54 -9.49 -22.50 22.61
CA GLY A 54 -9.28 -22.98 23.97
C GLY A 54 -8.37 -21.98 24.65
N LYS A 55 -8.20 -22.10 25.98
CA LYS A 55 -7.42 -21.13 26.77
C LYS A 55 -6.02 -20.93 26.18
N ASP A 56 -5.78 -19.76 25.59
CA ASP A 56 -4.52 -19.41 24.95
C ASP A 56 -4.07 -20.41 23.85
N ILE A 57 -5.02 -21.08 23.19
CA ILE A 57 -4.78 -22.00 22.07
C ILE A 57 -5.07 -21.29 20.75
N THR A 58 -4.02 -20.89 20.03
CA THR A 58 -4.13 -20.06 18.82
C THR A 58 -3.25 -20.54 17.68
N ILE A 59 -3.52 -20.06 16.46
CA ILE A 59 -2.61 -20.26 15.32
C ILE A 59 -1.24 -19.59 15.56
N PHE A 60 -1.23 -18.44 16.25
CA PHE A 60 -0.01 -17.71 16.59
C PHE A 60 0.84 -18.50 17.59
N GLY A 61 0.21 -19.03 18.64
CA GLY A 61 0.86 -19.92 19.61
C GLY A 61 1.37 -21.21 18.97
N ALA A 62 0.65 -21.78 18.00
CA ALA A 62 1.11 -22.94 17.24
C ALA A 62 2.37 -22.64 16.41
N HIS A 63 2.39 -21.51 15.69
CA HIS A 63 3.50 -21.09 14.84
C HIS A 63 4.82 -20.95 15.61
N TYR A 64 4.77 -20.39 16.82
CA TYR A 64 5.95 -20.24 17.67
C TYR A 64 6.21 -21.40 18.64
N GLY A 65 5.36 -22.44 18.65
CA GLY A 65 5.49 -23.57 19.58
C GLY A 65 5.22 -23.20 21.06
N LEU A 66 4.38 -22.19 21.29
CA LEU A 66 4.10 -21.58 22.60
C LEU A 66 2.60 -21.61 22.96
N GLN A 67 1.90 -22.68 22.61
CA GLN A 67 0.49 -22.85 22.98
C GLN A 67 0.28 -22.77 24.50
N GLY A 68 -0.85 -22.19 24.91
CA GLY A 68 -1.18 -22.00 26.31
C GLY A 68 -0.50 -20.78 26.96
N GLN A 69 0.13 -19.91 26.16
CA GLN A 69 0.72 -18.64 26.60
C GLN A 69 -0.05 -17.44 26.05
N PHE A 70 -0.05 -16.33 26.79
CA PHE A 70 -0.62 -15.06 26.32
C PHE A 70 -0.02 -14.68 24.97
N TRP A 71 -0.90 -14.29 24.04
CA TRP A 71 -0.57 -14.28 22.61
C TRP A 71 -0.66 -12.90 21.94
N CYS A 72 -0.76 -11.81 22.70
CA CYS A 72 -0.82 -10.45 22.15
C CYS A 72 0.41 -10.10 21.30
N ASP A 73 1.63 -10.36 21.79
CA ASP A 73 2.85 -10.20 20.96
C ASP A 73 2.92 -11.22 19.84
N MET A 74 2.60 -12.48 20.11
CA MET A 74 2.69 -13.54 19.09
C MET A 74 1.82 -13.20 17.87
N TYR A 75 0.67 -12.55 18.08
CA TYR A 75 -0.15 -12.04 17.00
C TYR A 75 0.58 -10.97 16.18
N VAL A 76 1.17 -9.96 16.83
CA VAL A 76 1.91 -8.88 16.15
C VAL A 76 3.12 -9.44 15.38
N ASP A 77 3.92 -10.29 16.04
CA ASP A 77 5.08 -10.96 15.45
C ASP A 77 4.70 -11.81 14.24
N TYR A 78 3.62 -12.60 14.36
CA TYR A 78 3.14 -13.47 13.29
C TYR A 78 2.72 -12.67 12.07
N VAL A 79 1.98 -11.57 12.26
CA VAL A 79 1.49 -10.77 11.14
C VAL A 79 2.63 -9.95 10.50
N MET A 80 3.64 -9.53 11.27
CA MET A 80 4.87 -8.98 10.70
C MET A 80 5.58 -10.00 9.81
N GLU A 81 5.72 -11.25 10.27
CA GLU A 81 6.30 -12.35 9.49
C GLU A 81 5.48 -12.68 8.24
N GLU A 82 4.15 -12.70 8.33
CA GLU A 82 3.25 -12.92 7.19
C GLU A 82 3.33 -11.79 6.17
N SER A 83 3.53 -10.55 6.62
CA SER A 83 3.52 -9.37 5.76
C SER A 83 4.83 -9.18 5.00
N PHE A 84 5.97 -9.41 5.66
CA PHE A 84 7.29 -9.02 5.17
C PHE A 84 8.30 -10.17 5.09
N GLY A 85 7.86 -11.38 5.47
CA GLY A 85 8.75 -12.52 5.60
C GLY A 85 9.60 -12.45 6.88
N LYS A 86 9.97 -13.62 7.37
CA LYS A 86 10.64 -13.81 8.67
C LYS A 86 11.92 -12.98 8.85
N GLN A 87 12.72 -12.85 7.80
CA GLN A 87 14.01 -12.17 7.87
C GLN A 87 13.84 -10.65 8.01
N ASN A 88 13.03 -10.02 7.16
CA ASN A 88 12.79 -8.58 7.22
C ASN A 88 12.04 -8.23 8.50
N ALA A 89 10.95 -8.95 8.79
CA ALA A 89 10.16 -8.76 10.01
C ALA A 89 11.03 -8.77 11.27
N ARG A 90 11.93 -9.76 11.42
CA ARG A 90 12.84 -9.85 12.57
C ARG A 90 13.77 -8.64 12.70
N GLN A 91 14.26 -8.10 11.59
CA GLN A 91 15.12 -6.92 11.61
C GLN A 91 14.31 -5.65 11.91
N MET A 92 13.10 -5.55 11.34
CA MET A 92 12.22 -4.39 11.49
C MET A 92 11.80 -4.14 12.94
N ILE A 93 11.56 -5.20 13.72
CA ILE A 93 11.10 -5.09 15.11
C ILE A 93 12.15 -5.52 16.14
N GLY A 94 13.36 -5.85 15.70
CA GLY A 94 14.49 -6.25 16.56
C GLY A 94 14.40 -7.67 17.14
N GLY A 95 13.40 -8.46 16.74
CA GLY A 95 13.22 -9.86 17.09
C GLY A 95 11.82 -10.21 17.62
N PHE A 96 11.45 -11.49 17.51
CA PHE A 96 10.18 -12.02 17.98
C PHE A 96 10.23 -12.43 19.45
N SER A 97 9.13 -12.25 20.17
CA SER A 97 8.99 -12.63 21.58
C SER A 97 7.53 -12.66 22.02
N ALA A 98 7.10 -13.73 22.68
CA ALA A 98 5.79 -13.79 23.35
C ALA A 98 5.67 -12.95 24.64
N ARG A 99 6.72 -12.20 25.01
CA ARG A 99 6.74 -11.30 26.18
C ARG A 99 6.88 -9.83 25.75
N THR A 100 5.92 -9.01 26.15
CA THR A 100 5.85 -7.57 25.82
C THR A 100 7.06 -6.77 26.25
N GLU A 101 7.66 -7.10 27.39
CA GLU A 101 8.87 -6.41 27.86
C GLU A 101 10.07 -6.71 26.98
N ASN A 102 10.18 -7.93 26.45
CA ASN A 102 11.24 -8.28 25.51
C ASN A 102 11.01 -7.61 24.15
N SER A 103 9.77 -7.52 23.66
CA SER A 103 9.45 -6.80 22.42
C SER A 103 9.74 -5.31 22.54
N LYS A 104 9.36 -4.68 23.67
CA LYS A 104 9.82 -3.32 24.03
C LYS A 104 11.36 -3.22 23.98
N ASN A 105 12.07 -4.14 24.64
CA ASN A 105 13.53 -4.13 24.65
C ASN A 105 14.13 -4.33 23.26
N ASN A 106 13.46 -5.04 22.36
CA ASN A 106 13.88 -5.21 20.97
C ASN A 106 13.81 -3.88 20.21
N TYR A 107 12.70 -3.13 20.34
CA TYR A 107 12.62 -1.76 19.81
C TYR A 107 13.69 -0.84 20.39
N GLN A 108 13.97 -0.94 21.70
CA GLN A 108 15.05 -0.16 22.31
C GLN A 108 16.43 -0.47 21.69
N LYS A 109 16.73 -1.75 21.42
CA LYS A 109 17.99 -2.15 20.78
C LYS A 109 18.15 -1.62 19.36
N ILE A 110 17.06 -1.53 18.61
CA ILE A 110 17.09 -0.99 17.23
C ILE A 110 16.85 0.52 17.18
N GLY A 111 16.71 1.20 18.33
CA GLY A 111 16.45 2.64 18.41
C GLY A 111 15.03 3.06 18.02
N GLY A 112 14.08 2.13 17.94
CA GLY A 112 12.68 2.38 17.56
C GLY A 112 11.72 2.55 18.74
N TRP A 113 12.19 2.53 19.99
CA TRP A 113 11.32 2.73 21.15
C TRP A 113 11.10 4.22 21.46
N ASN A 114 9.84 4.59 21.68
CA ASN A 114 9.41 5.92 22.04
C ASN A 114 8.53 5.88 23.30
N ASP A 115 8.91 6.61 24.35
CA ASP A 115 8.06 6.75 25.54
C ASP A 115 6.83 7.63 25.25
N SER A 116 5.67 7.24 25.78
CA SER A 116 4.39 7.89 25.43
C SER A 116 4.30 9.37 25.79
N ALA A 117 5.08 9.83 26.77
CA ALA A 117 5.06 11.23 27.22
C ALA A 117 5.64 12.22 26.20
N ASN A 118 6.51 11.75 25.28
CA ASN A 118 7.30 12.62 24.40
C ASN A 118 7.12 12.29 22.92
N TYR A 119 6.07 11.55 22.57
CA TYR A 119 5.90 11.00 21.23
C TYR A 119 4.44 11.02 20.79
N THR A 120 4.22 11.52 19.58
CA THR A 120 2.94 11.41 18.89
C THR A 120 2.93 10.10 18.10
N PRO A 121 2.02 9.16 18.38
CA PRO A 121 1.98 7.89 17.68
C PRO A 121 1.75 8.07 16.18
N GLN A 122 2.28 7.14 15.41
CA GLN A 122 2.09 7.03 13.97
C GLN A 122 1.40 5.72 13.63
N LYS A 123 0.71 5.71 12.50
CA LYS A 123 0.17 4.49 11.90
C LYS A 123 1.28 3.47 11.71
N GLY A 124 1.00 2.21 12.08
CA GLY A 124 1.97 1.11 12.02
C GLY A 124 2.83 0.94 13.28
N ASP A 125 2.86 1.90 14.21
CA ASP A 125 3.57 1.71 15.47
C ASP A 125 2.96 0.55 16.28
N GLN A 126 3.81 -0.28 16.88
CA GLN A 126 3.38 -1.20 17.91
C GLN A 126 3.18 -0.43 19.21
N ILE A 127 1.96 -0.41 19.73
CA ILE A 127 1.60 0.27 20.98
C ILE A 127 1.75 -0.68 22.17
N PHE A 128 2.27 -0.18 23.28
CA PHE A 128 2.50 -0.97 24.49
C PHE A 128 1.78 -0.39 25.70
N PHE A 129 1.14 -1.27 26.46
CA PHE A 129 0.35 -0.92 27.63
C PHE A 129 0.88 -1.57 28.90
N LEU A 130 0.61 -0.93 30.03
CA LEU A 130 0.66 -1.51 31.36
C LEU A 130 -0.77 -1.53 31.95
N LEU A 131 -1.42 -2.67 31.84
CA LEU A 131 -2.70 -2.99 32.44
C LEU A 131 -2.51 -3.41 33.91
N PRO A 132 -3.57 -3.39 34.75
CA PRO A 132 -3.48 -3.79 36.14
C PRO A 132 -2.85 -5.18 36.33
N THR A 133 -1.81 -5.26 37.16
CA THR A 133 -1.07 -6.49 37.44
C THR A 133 -0.66 -6.55 38.92
N LYS A 134 -0.56 -7.79 39.43
CA LYS A 134 0.00 -8.08 40.76
C LYS A 134 1.52 -7.92 40.77
N ASP A 135 2.16 -8.16 39.63
CA ASP A 135 3.59 -8.02 39.45
C ASP A 135 3.95 -6.54 39.26
N LYS A 136 4.51 -5.92 40.31
CA LYS A 136 4.84 -4.49 40.34
C LYS A 136 6.13 -4.13 39.63
N THR A 137 6.92 -5.11 39.16
CA THR A 137 8.15 -4.82 38.42
C THR A 137 7.88 -4.60 36.93
N ARG A 138 6.68 -4.93 36.44
CA ARG A 138 6.36 -4.81 35.02
C ARG A 138 6.28 -3.37 34.57
N THR A 139 6.91 -3.10 33.42
CA THR A 139 6.79 -1.81 32.74
C THR A 139 5.77 -1.83 31.61
N VAL A 140 5.52 -3.00 31.01
CA VAL A 140 4.48 -3.26 30.01
C VAL A 140 3.98 -4.71 30.14
N ASN A 141 2.72 -4.98 29.79
CA ASN A 141 2.14 -6.33 29.83
C ASN A 141 1.08 -6.62 28.75
N HIS A 142 0.80 -5.65 27.87
CA HIS A 142 -0.10 -5.84 26.73
C HIS A 142 0.36 -4.99 25.53
N THR A 143 -0.04 -5.38 24.33
CA THR A 143 0.36 -4.70 23.08
C THR A 143 -0.69 -4.82 21.98
N GLY A 144 -0.57 -3.97 20.97
CA GLY A 144 -1.27 -4.04 19.70
C GLY A 144 -0.58 -3.15 18.67
N VAL A 145 -1.25 -2.84 17.57
CA VAL A 145 -0.71 -1.99 16.51
C VAL A 145 -1.63 -0.80 16.27
N VAL A 146 -1.04 0.39 16.13
CA VAL A 146 -1.75 1.61 15.76
C VAL A 146 -2.21 1.53 14.31
N THR A 147 -3.53 1.53 14.10
CA THR A 147 -4.13 1.48 12.76
C THR A 147 -4.42 2.87 12.21
N ASP A 148 -4.62 3.85 13.09
CA ASP A 148 -4.87 5.26 12.73
C ASP A 148 -4.73 6.19 13.94
N VAL A 149 -4.60 7.49 13.71
CA VAL A 149 -4.50 8.53 14.75
C VAL A 149 -5.30 9.77 14.36
N ASP A 150 -6.24 10.16 15.20
CA ASP A 150 -7.01 11.39 15.06
C ASP A 150 -6.52 12.41 16.11
N LEU A 151 -5.63 13.31 15.68
CA LEU A 151 -5.02 14.31 16.57
C LEU A 151 -6.01 15.39 17.01
N GLU A 152 -7.02 15.70 16.20
CA GLU A 152 -8.05 16.69 16.54
C GLU A 152 -8.93 16.19 17.68
N LYS A 153 -9.33 14.91 17.63
CA LYS A 153 -10.09 14.27 18.71
C LYS A 153 -9.22 13.75 19.85
N GLY A 154 -7.90 13.71 19.66
CA GLY A 154 -6.96 13.14 20.62
C GLY A 154 -7.13 11.64 20.82
N ILE A 155 -7.43 10.90 19.74
CA ILE A 155 -7.73 9.46 19.75
C ILE A 155 -6.68 8.69 18.95
N VAL A 156 -6.25 7.55 19.50
CA VAL A 156 -5.49 6.51 18.78
C VAL A 156 -6.36 5.30 18.54
N TYR A 157 -6.35 4.78 17.31
CA TYR A 157 -7.03 3.57 16.89
C TYR A 157 -6.02 2.43 16.77
N THR A 158 -6.42 1.24 17.19
CA THR A 158 -5.53 0.09 17.33
C THR A 158 -6.21 -1.19 16.90
N ILE A 159 -5.42 -2.20 16.57
CA ILE A 159 -5.84 -3.60 16.49
C ILE A 159 -4.97 -4.45 17.41
N GLU A 160 -5.60 -5.25 18.26
CA GLU A 160 -4.93 -5.96 19.34
C GLU A 160 -5.33 -7.43 19.34
N GLY A 161 -4.35 -8.32 19.51
CA GLY A 161 -4.56 -9.73 19.83
C GLY A 161 -4.68 -9.93 21.33
N ASN A 162 -5.20 -11.10 21.74
CA ASN A 162 -5.44 -11.45 23.13
C ASN A 162 -6.16 -10.35 23.91
N THR A 163 -7.18 -9.76 23.28
CA THR A 163 -7.92 -8.64 23.83
C THR A 163 -9.37 -9.03 24.04
N SER A 164 -10.08 -8.22 24.83
CA SER A 164 -11.47 -8.47 25.18
C SER A 164 -12.41 -8.18 24.01
N ALA A 165 -13.47 -8.99 23.83
CA ALA A 165 -14.47 -8.74 22.79
C ALA A 165 -15.40 -7.55 23.15
N LYS A 166 -15.51 -7.23 24.44
CA LYS A 166 -16.34 -6.15 24.98
C LYS A 166 -15.59 -5.40 26.09
N PRO A 167 -15.98 -4.15 26.42
CA PRO A 167 -15.52 -3.49 27.63
C PRO A 167 -15.82 -4.34 28.87
N ARG A 168 -14.86 -4.46 29.80
CA ARG A 168 -14.94 -5.23 31.07
C ARG A 168 -14.95 -6.76 30.96
N ASP A 169 -14.74 -7.32 29.78
CA ASP A 169 -14.39 -8.74 29.66
C ASP A 169 -12.91 -8.89 30.03
N GLY A 170 -12.66 -9.52 31.19
CA GLY A 170 -11.35 -9.58 31.84
C GLY A 170 -10.40 -10.64 31.26
N SER A 171 -10.91 -11.49 30.36
CA SER A 171 -10.15 -12.53 29.67
C SER A 171 -10.04 -12.16 28.20
N GLY A 172 -8.88 -11.64 27.80
CA GLY A 172 -8.57 -11.48 26.39
C GLY A 172 -8.64 -12.84 25.69
N THR A 173 -9.36 -12.92 24.58
CA THR A 173 -9.59 -14.18 23.85
C THR A 173 -9.70 -13.97 22.33
N THR A 174 -9.70 -12.72 21.87
CA THR A 174 -9.98 -12.37 20.47
C THR A 174 -8.98 -11.35 19.95
N VAL A 175 -8.88 -11.24 18.63
CA VAL A 175 -8.32 -10.06 17.96
C VAL A 175 -9.45 -9.05 17.75
N ARG A 176 -9.25 -7.78 18.13
CA ARG A 176 -10.25 -6.71 17.91
C ARG A 176 -9.60 -5.36 17.65
N GLU A 177 -10.30 -4.54 16.86
CA GLU A 177 -10.04 -3.10 16.82
C GLU A 177 -10.50 -2.42 18.11
N LYS A 178 -9.72 -1.45 18.57
CA LYS A 178 -9.95 -0.66 19.79
C LYS A 178 -9.53 0.79 19.57
N GLN A 179 -10.00 1.67 20.45
CA GLN A 179 -9.61 3.08 20.46
C GLN A 179 -9.35 3.56 21.89
N TYR A 180 -8.43 4.51 22.03
CA TYR A 180 -8.05 5.10 23.30
C TYR A 180 -7.80 6.61 23.14
N ASN A 181 -7.96 7.37 24.22
CA ASN A 181 -7.39 8.72 24.27
C ASN A 181 -5.86 8.63 24.18
N LEU A 182 -5.22 9.56 23.48
CA LEU A 182 -3.76 9.59 23.31
C LEU A 182 -3.00 9.62 24.66
N ASN A 183 -3.59 10.26 25.67
CA ASN A 183 -3.03 10.38 27.01
C ASN A 183 -3.50 9.27 27.98
N HIS A 184 -4.09 8.18 27.47
CA HIS A 184 -4.61 7.13 28.32
C HIS A 184 -3.50 6.54 29.22
N PRO A 185 -3.66 6.49 30.55
CA PRO A 185 -2.56 6.24 31.48
C PRO A 185 -1.94 4.84 31.39
N SER A 186 -2.65 3.88 30.79
CA SER A 186 -2.09 2.56 30.52
C SER A 186 -1.09 2.56 29.37
N ILE A 187 -1.12 3.53 28.45
CA ILE A 187 -0.19 3.61 27.32
C ILE A 187 1.19 4.02 27.84
N LYS A 188 2.19 3.17 27.64
CA LYS A 188 3.55 3.39 28.15
C LYS A 188 4.55 3.76 27.07
N GLY A 189 4.28 3.41 25.83
CA GLY A 189 5.13 3.79 24.71
C GLY A 189 4.79 3.03 23.45
N TYR A 190 5.61 3.27 22.45
CA TYR A 190 5.42 2.84 21.08
C TYR A 190 6.74 2.30 20.54
N GLY A 191 6.68 1.19 19.83
CA GLY A 191 7.77 0.68 19.02
C GLY A 191 7.50 0.98 17.55
N THR A 192 8.34 1.79 16.93
CA THR A 192 8.25 2.08 15.49
C THR A 192 9.08 1.04 14.74
N PRO A 193 8.47 0.17 13.91
CA PRO A 193 9.23 -0.73 13.06
C PRO A 193 10.17 0.03 12.13
N ASN A 194 11.32 -0.55 11.84
CA ASN A 194 12.26 0.01 10.86
C ASN A 194 11.74 -0.19 9.43
N TRP A 195 10.76 0.62 9.05
CA TRP A 195 10.09 0.58 7.74
C TRP A 195 11.05 0.73 6.55
N ASP A 196 12.19 1.38 6.74
CA ASP A 196 13.21 1.57 5.70
C ASP A 196 13.75 0.24 5.14
N ILE A 197 13.66 -0.86 5.89
CA ILE A 197 14.06 -2.18 5.41
C ILE A 197 13.16 -2.63 4.25
N GLU A 198 11.86 -2.60 4.46
CA GLU A 198 10.87 -3.02 3.46
C GLU A 198 10.72 -1.98 2.34
N ILE A 199 10.83 -0.69 2.66
CA ILE A 199 10.79 0.37 1.64
C ILE A 199 11.94 0.20 0.65
N LYS A 200 13.16 -0.12 1.12
CA LYS A 200 14.30 -0.39 0.25
C LYS A 200 14.06 -1.63 -0.61
N ASP A 201 13.57 -2.72 -0.03
CA ASP A 201 13.27 -3.94 -0.80
C ASP A 201 12.25 -3.67 -1.92
N ARG A 202 11.19 -2.91 -1.65
CA ARG A 202 10.21 -2.51 -2.68
C ARG A 202 10.78 -1.57 -3.72
N LEU A 203 11.61 -0.59 -3.32
CA LEU A 203 12.30 0.30 -4.26
C LEU A 203 13.25 -0.47 -5.18
N ASP A 204 14.08 -1.35 -4.62
CA ASP A 204 15.01 -2.19 -5.38
C ASP A 204 14.25 -3.06 -6.38
N ASN A 205 13.13 -3.67 -5.96
CA ASN A 205 12.27 -4.45 -6.85
C ASN A 205 11.64 -3.61 -7.97
N LEU A 206 11.21 -2.37 -7.68
CA LEU A 206 10.70 -1.46 -8.71
C LEU A 206 11.79 -1.07 -9.71
N GLU A 207 12.99 -0.73 -9.23
CA GLU A 207 14.13 -0.40 -10.09
C GLU A 207 14.59 -1.60 -10.95
N GLN A 208 14.59 -2.82 -10.40
CA GLN A 208 14.87 -4.04 -11.17
C GLN A 208 13.79 -4.31 -12.23
N ASN A 209 12.52 -4.04 -11.90
CA ASN A 209 11.42 -4.15 -12.86
C ASN A 209 11.47 -3.07 -13.94
N GLU A 210 11.94 -1.86 -13.64
CA GLU A 210 12.16 -0.81 -14.64
C GLU A 210 13.39 -1.11 -15.52
N ASN A 211 14.49 -1.58 -14.93
CA ASN A 211 15.68 -2.01 -15.68
C ASN A 211 15.40 -3.23 -16.57
N THR A 212 14.59 -4.19 -16.13
CA THR A 212 14.15 -5.31 -17.00
C THR A 212 13.13 -4.86 -18.06
N LYS A 213 12.36 -3.79 -17.83
CA LYS A 213 11.57 -3.13 -18.87
C LYS A 213 12.43 -2.35 -19.87
N GLU A 214 13.57 -1.78 -19.50
CA GLU A 214 14.51 -1.11 -20.43
C GLU A 214 15.40 -2.10 -21.20
N ASN A 215 15.77 -3.24 -20.59
CA ASN A 215 16.68 -4.23 -21.19
C ASN A 215 16.03 -5.20 -22.19
N ASN A 216 14.72 -5.10 -22.44
CA ASN A 216 14.05 -5.84 -23.52
C ASN A 216 13.78 -4.86 -24.67
N SER A 217 14.40 -5.09 -25.83
CA SER A 217 14.14 -4.33 -27.05
C SER A 217 12.62 -4.27 -27.31
N PRO A 218 12.08 -3.21 -27.93
CA PRO A 218 10.69 -3.20 -28.41
C PRO A 218 10.34 -4.47 -29.22
N ALA A 219 11.32 -5.05 -29.91
CA ALA A 219 11.19 -6.31 -30.62
C ALA A 219 11.02 -7.51 -29.66
N ASP A 220 11.74 -7.56 -28.54
CA ASP A 220 11.67 -8.65 -27.56
C ASP A 220 10.35 -8.59 -26.78
N LYS A 221 9.88 -7.38 -26.45
CA LYS A 221 8.55 -7.17 -25.85
C LYS A 221 7.44 -7.62 -26.80
N LEU A 222 7.55 -7.26 -28.07
CA LEU A 222 6.61 -7.69 -29.10
C LEU A 222 6.64 -9.22 -29.26
N GLN A 223 7.83 -9.84 -29.27
CA GLN A 223 7.97 -11.29 -29.35
C GLN A 223 7.38 -12.00 -28.12
N ALA A 224 7.62 -11.49 -26.91
CA ALA A 224 7.06 -12.04 -25.68
C ALA A 224 5.52 -11.94 -25.66
N LEU A 225 4.96 -10.82 -26.10
CA LEU A 225 3.51 -10.64 -26.21
C LEU A 225 2.90 -11.59 -27.25
N ILE A 226 3.53 -11.71 -28.43
CA ILE A 226 3.12 -12.64 -29.49
C ILE A 226 3.20 -14.08 -28.98
N GLN A 227 4.27 -14.45 -28.27
CA GLN A 227 4.44 -15.80 -27.76
C GLN A 227 3.45 -16.12 -26.64
N GLY A 228 3.16 -15.16 -25.75
CA GLY A 228 2.13 -15.28 -24.74
C GLY A 228 0.74 -15.50 -25.36
N LEU A 229 0.35 -14.65 -26.32
CA LEU A 229 -0.92 -14.78 -27.04
C LEU A 229 -1.03 -16.09 -27.84
N LYS A 230 0.05 -16.55 -28.46
CA LYS A 230 0.08 -17.84 -29.20
C LYS A 230 -0.19 -19.05 -28.30
N ASN A 231 0.23 -18.97 -27.04
CA ASN A 231 0.09 -20.06 -26.08
C ASN A 231 -1.11 -19.87 -25.14
N ASP A 232 -1.89 -18.81 -25.34
CA ASP A 232 -3.04 -18.45 -24.51
C ASP A 232 -4.27 -19.25 -24.90
N THR A 233 -4.30 -20.53 -24.51
CA THR A 233 -5.41 -21.43 -24.85
C THR A 233 -6.66 -21.20 -24.00
N ASP A 234 -6.53 -20.54 -22.85
CA ASP A 234 -7.62 -20.32 -21.89
C ASP A 234 -7.97 -18.84 -21.66
N GLY A 235 -7.27 -17.91 -22.31
CA GLY A 235 -7.53 -16.48 -22.26
C GLY A 235 -6.98 -15.77 -21.02
N THR A 236 -6.24 -16.49 -20.17
CA THR A 236 -5.70 -15.93 -18.92
C THR A 236 -4.58 -14.94 -19.19
N PHE A 237 -3.77 -15.18 -20.22
CA PHE A 237 -2.68 -14.27 -20.59
C PHE A 237 -3.22 -12.95 -21.15
N ALA A 238 -4.19 -13.00 -22.06
CA ALA A 238 -4.85 -11.82 -22.61
C ALA A 238 -5.52 -10.98 -21.51
N THR A 239 -6.19 -11.64 -20.56
CA THR A 239 -6.84 -10.96 -19.41
C THR A 239 -5.82 -10.21 -18.56
N LYS A 240 -4.69 -10.86 -18.26
CA LYS A 240 -3.60 -10.24 -17.49
C LYS A 240 -2.95 -9.08 -18.26
N ALA A 241 -2.66 -9.26 -19.54
CA ALA A 241 -2.06 -8.23 -20.39
C ALA A 241 -2.94 -6.96 -20.48
N LEU A 242 -4.27 -7.12 -20.54
CA LEU A 242 -5.22 -6.00 -20.51
C LEU A 242 -5.21 -5.29 -19.14
N ALA A 243 -5.16 -6.06 -18.04
CA ALA A 243 -5.14 -5.50 -16.68
C ALA A 243 -3.85 -4.72 -16.39
N GLU A 244 -2.72 -5.13 -16.98
CA GLU A 244 -1.42 -4.48 -16.83
C GLU A 244 -1.25 -3.21 -17.69
N ASN A 245 -2.15 -2.96 -18.67
CA ASN A 245 -2.10 -1.79 -19.55
C ASN A 245 -3.45 -1.03 -19.59
N PRO A 246 -3.99 -0.60 -18.42
CA PRO A 246 -5.34 -0.05 -18.32
C PRO A 246 -5.50 1.29 -19.05
N ASP A 247 -4.45 2.08 -19.14
CA ASP A 247 -4.36 3.35 -19.86
C ASP A 247 -4.49 3.17 -21.38
N VAL A 248 -3.77 2.19 -21.95
CA VAL A 248 -3.85 1.85 -23.37
C VAL A 248 -5.25 1.33 -23.73
N VAL A 249 -5.84 0.50 -22.86
CA VAL A 249 -7.20 -0.01 -23.04
C VAL A 249 -8.24 1.10 -22.96
N ALA A 250 -8.08 2.05 -22.05
CA ALA A 250 -8.96 3.21 -21.93
C ALA A 250 -8.90 4.08 -23.19
N ASN A 251 -7.71 4.37 -23.70
CA ASN A 251 -7.50 5.15 -24.92
C ASN A 251 -8.12 4.47 -26.14
N PHE A 252 -7.87 3.18 -26.35
CA PHE A 252 -8.46 2.43 -27.46
C PHE A 252 -10.00 2.42 -27.40
N ARG A 253 -10.59 2.28 -26.20
CA ARG A 253 -12.05 2.33 -26.04
C ARG A 253 -12.61 3.72 -26.34
N ALA A 254 -11.89 4.79 -26.00
CA ALA A 254 -12.26 6.15 -26.35
C ALA A 254 -12.25 6.36 -27.86
N GLU A 255 -11.20 5.92 -28.55
CA GLU A 255 -11.09 5.98 -30.01
C GLU A 255 -12.20 5.18 -30.72
N GLN A 256 -12.52 3.98 -30.25
CA GLN A 256 -13.63 3.18 -30.79
C GLN A 256 -14.98 3.87 -30.62
N ALA A 257 -15.19 4.53 -29.47
CA ALA A 257 -16.42 5.28 -29.22
C ALA A 257 -16.54 6.51 -30.11
N GLU A 258 -15.42 7.17 -30.43
CA GLU A 258 -15.37 8.30 -31.35
C GLU A 258 -15.61 7.87 -32.80
N ALA A 259 -14.91 6.84 -33.28
CA ALA A 259 -15.12 6.27 -34.62
C ALA A 259 -16.57 5.79 -34.83
N LEU A 260 -17.23 5.25 -33.79
CA LEU A 260 -18.63 4.84 -33.85
C LEU A 260 -19.61 6.02 -33.88
N LYS A 261 -19.24 7.17 -33.30
CA LYS A 261 -20.03 8.41 -33.41
C LYS A 261 -19.89 9.03 -34.79
N GLU A 262 -18.68 9.07 -35.33
CA GLU A 262 -18.43 9.57 -36.69
C GLU A 262 -19.16 8.74 -37.74
N ASN A 263 -19.10 7.40 -37.65
CA ASN A 263 -19.85 6.52 -38.56
C ASN A 263 -21.37 6.73 -38.47
N ARG A 264 -21.92 6.98 -37.27
CA ARG A 264 -23.34 7.31 -37.11
C ARG A 264 -23.70 8.66 -37.72
N GLN A 265 -22.89 9.69 -37.48
CA GLN A 265 -23.11 11.01 -38.07
C GLN A 265 -23.02 10.99 -39.60
N GLN A 266 -22.12 10.19 -40.17
CA GLN A 266 -22.01 9.99 -41.62
C GLN A 266 -23.23 9.27 -42.21
N GLN A 267 -23.79 8.28 -41.50
CA GLN A 267 -25.03 7.61 -41.91
C GLN A 267 -26.26 8.52 -41.81
N GLU A 268 -26.35 9.36 -40.78
CA GLU A 268 -27.45 10.32 -40.59
C GLU A 268 -27.41 11.49 -41.59
N THR A 269 -26.22 11.93 -42.00
CA THR A 269 -26.05 12.96 -43.05
C THR A 269 -26.34 12.41 -44.45
N ALA A 270 -25.99 11.14 -44.72
CA ALA A 270 -26.35 10.45 -45.96
C ALA A 270 -27.87 10.23 -46.13
N GLN A 271 -28.62 10.06 -45.03
CA GLN A 271 -30.08 9.89 -45.07
C GLN A 271 -30.87 11.22 -45.17
N ASN A 272 -30.24 12.38 -44.92
CA ASN A 272 -30.92 13.69 -44.88
C ASN A 272 -30.57 14.64 -46.05
N THR A 273 -29.95 14.17 -47.13
CA THR A 273 -29.64 15.02 -48.30
C THR A 273 -30.73 14.90 -49.38
N PRO A 274 -31.53 15.95 -49.71
CA PRO A 274 -32.46 15.91 -50.83
C PRO A 274 -31.71 15.92 -52.17
N GLN A 275 -32.12 15.05 -53.11
CA GLN A 275 -31.62 15.03 -54.49
C GLN A 275 -31.90 16.36 -55.21
N MET A 276 -30.90 17.25 -55.24
CA MET A 276 -30.81 18.29 -56.26
C MET A 276 -29.80 17.83 -57.31
N GLN A 277 -30.28 17.24 -58.40
CA GLN A 277 -29.72 17.39 -59.75
C GLN A 277 -30.45 16.45 -60.72
N GLU A 278 -31.53 16.95 -61.33
CA GLU A 278 -31.88 16.66 -62.72
C GLU A 278 -33.02 17.58 -63.13
N GLU A 279 -32.69 18.74 -63.72
CA GLU A 279 -33.47 19.43 -64.75
C GLU A 279 -32.69 20.68 -65.21
N ARG A 280 -31.55 20.42 -65.84
CA ARG A 280 -30.96 21.35 -66.82
C ARG A 280 -30.85 20.60 -68.14
N SER A 281 -31.96 20.43 -68.85
CA SER A 281 -31.93 20.27 -70.31
C SER A 281 -33.34 20.38 -70.87
N TYR A 282 -33.43 20.91 -72.08
CA TYR A 282 -34.64 21.29 -72.84
C TYR A 282 -35.28 22.58 -72.33
N GLY A 283 -35.16 23.72 -73.01
CA GLY A 283 -35.08 23.90 -74.45
C GLY A 283 -36.16 24.93 -74.77
N GLY A 284 -35.76 26.14 -75.15
CA GLY A 284 -36.69 27.24 -75.36
C GLY A 284 -37.73 26.93 -76.43
N ARG A 285 -38.92 27.54 -76.30
CA ARG A 285 -39.57 28.28 -77.39
C ARG A 285 -40.73 29.11 -76.85
N SER A 286 -40.90 30.21 -77.57
CA SER A 286 -41.74 31.37 -77.37
C SER A 286 -43.24 31.15 -77.64
N PHE A 287 -44.01 32.17 -77.21
CA PHE A 287 -45.29 32.70 -77.70
C PHE A 287 -46.59 32.29 -77.01
N GLY A 288 -47.38 33.32 -76.67
CA GLY A 288 -48.80 33.27 -76.37
C GLY A 288 -49.20 34.21 -75.25
#